data_AF-A0A956Z236-F1
#
_entry.id   AF-A0A956Z236-F1
#
_cell.length_a   1.000
_cell.length_b   1.000
_cell.length_c   1.000
_cell.angle_alpha   90.00
_cell.angle_beta   90.00
_cell.angle_gamma   90.00
#
_symmetry.space_group_name_H-M   'P 1'
#
loop_
_entity.id
_entity.type
_entity.pdbx_description
1 polymer ?
#
loop_
_entity_poly.entity_id
_entity_poly.type
_entity_poly.pdbx_seq_one_letter_code
_entity_poly.pdbx_strand_id
1 'polypeptide(L)'
;DDSFENAVARWRVQTFARDYDLAPLFNATVWLENIIDAPGTWTFTGSGIQEMGANYFEVDLDGSYSFQLDGEDSLELWVLGVADGQVDAYRLGQGGTFNTSNYDYVALMVFARTAPADTSACTYIDYDITVSDGRTGTNANMTPTFSFSAAEFEPLELQG
;
A
#
# COMPACT_ATOMS: atom_id res chain seq x y z
N ASP A 1 7.84 17.29 -3.10
CA ASP A 1 8.84 17.02 -4.15
C ASP A 1 8.07 16.51 -5.35
N ASP A 2 8.04 17.28 -6.44
CA ASP A 2 7.17 17.08 -7.62
C ASP A 2 7.81 16.10 -8.63
N SER A 3 8.29 14.96 -8.15
CA SER A 3 8.84 13.92 -9.02
C SER A 3 7.72 13.14 -9.72
N PHE A 4 8.03 12.53 -10.87
CA PHE A 4 7.09 11.69 -11.60
C PHE A 4 6.63 10.49 -10.75
N GLU A 5 7.55 9.86 -10.04
CA GLU A 5 7.29 8.72 -9.16
C GLU A 5 6.34 9.11 -8.02
N ASN A 6 6.53 10.30 -7.43
CA ASN A 6 5.62 10.81 -6.41
C ASN A 6 4.23 11.11 -6.97
N ALA A 7 4.14 11.61 -8.21
CA ALA A 7 2.85 11.82 -8.86
C ALA A 7 2.11 10.50 -9.11
N VAL A 8 2.82 9.44 -9.52
CA VAL A 8 2.26 8.10 -9.69
C VAL A 8 1.84 7.50 -8.35
N ALA A 9 2.69 7.55 -7.32
CA ALA A 9 2.35 7.08 -5.98
C ALA A 9 1.11 7.79 -5.43
N ARG A 10 1.03 9.12 -5.59
CA ARG A 10 -0.16 9.91 -5.23
C ARG A 10 -1.41 9.41 -5.94
N TRP A 11 -1.32 9.18 -7.26
CA TRP A 11 -2.44 8.66 -8.04
C TRP A 11 -2.86 7.25 -7.62
N ARG A 12 -1.91 6.37 -7.26
CA ARG A 12 -2.18 5.03 -6.73
C ARG A 12 -2.94 5.08 -5.40
N VAL A 13 -2.54 5.97 -4.49
CA VAL A 13 -3.23 6.18 -3.22
C VAL A 13 -4.62 6.80 -3.45
N GLN A 14 -4.73 7.80 -4.32
CA GLN A 14 -6.03 8.39 -4.67
C GLN A 14 -7.00 7.36 -5.27
N THR A 15 -6.47 6.44 -6.09
CA THR A 15 -7.26 5.36 -6.70
C THR A 15 -7.73 4.35 -5.65
N PHE A 16 -6.87 3.99 -4.70
CA PHE A 16 -7.25 3.18 -3.53
C PHE A 16 -8.35 3.87 -2.71
N ALA A 17 -8.20 5.16 -2.42
CA ALA A 17 -9.20 5.94 -1.68
C ALA A 17 -10.50 6.19 -2.45
N ARG A 18 -10.48 5.99 -3.78
CA ARG A 18 -11.56 6.35 -4.71
C ARG A 18 -11.95 7.83 -4.63
N ASP A 19 -10.99 8.71 -4.31
CA ASP A 19 -11.22 10.15 -4.16
C ASP A 19 -11.24 10.87 -5.52
N TYR A 20 -12.29 10.64 -6.30
CA TYR A 20 -12.55 11.29 -7.58
C TYR A 20 -14.05 11.22 -7.96
N ASP A 21 -14.55 12.26 -8.63
CA ASP A 21 -15.99 12.45 -8.91
C ASP A 21 -16.68 11.26 -9.61
N LEU A 22 -15.92 10.49 -10.40
CA LEU A 22 -16.44 9.36 -11.16
C LEU A 22 -16.43 8.04 -10.38
N ALA A 23 -15.87 7.99 -9.17
CA ALA A 23 -15.77 6.77 -8.36
C ALA A 23 -17.11 6.03 -8.20
N PRO A 24 -18.24 6.70 -7.91
CA PRO A 24 -19.54 6.03 -7.78
C PRO A 24 -20.02 5.31 -9.05
N LEU A 25 -19.44 5.62 -10.21
CA LEU A 25 -19.80 5.00 -11.49
C LEU A 25 -19.05 3.68 -11.74
N PHE A 26 -18.03 3.37 -10.95
CA PHE A 26 -17.23 2.16 -11.09
C PHE A 26 -17.47 1.23 -9.91
N ASN A 27 -17.89 -0.01 -10.18
CA ASN A 27 -18.01 -1.06 -9.18
C ASN A 27 -16.71 -1.90 -9.13
N ALA A 28 -15.58 -1.20 -8.99
CA ALA A 28 -14.26 -1.82 -8.95
C ALA A 28 -13.33 -1.02 -8.03
N THR A 29 -12.65 -1.74 -7.16
CA THR A 29 -11.55 -1.26 -6.33
C THR A 29 -10.20 -1.69 -6.94
N VAL A 30 -9.10 -1.26 -6.33
CA VAL A 30 -7.78 -1.83 -6.68
C VAL A 30 -7.72 -3.32 -6.30
N TRP A 31 -6.89 -4.08 -7.00
CA TRP A 31 -6.74 -5.51 -6.74
C TRP A 31 -6.06 -5.78 -5.40
N LEU A 32 -6.64 -6.69 -4.61
CA LEU A 32 -6.07 -7.22 -3.37
C LEU A 32 -5.25 -8.47 -3.66
N GLU A 33 -3.95 -8.44 -3.37
CA GLU A 33 -3.06 -9.60 -3.51
C GLU A 33 -3.29 -10.65 -2.42
N ASN A 34 -3.34 -10.22 -1.16
CA ASN A 34 -3.49 -11.11 -0.02
C ASN A 34 -3.95 -10.33 1.23
N ILE A 35 -4.36 -11.08 2.26
CA ILE A 35 -4.69 -10.56 3.59
C ILE A 35 -3.58 -11.01 4.55
N ILE A 36 -2.88 -10.06 5.15
CA ILE A 36 -1.87 -10.29 6.18
C ILE A 36 -2.60 -10.41 7.52
N ASP A 37 -2.82 -11.64 7.98
CA ASP A 37 -3.56 -11.98 9.20
C ASP A 37 -2.67 -12.51 10.34
N ALA A 38 -1.37 -12.67 10.06
CA ALA A 38 -0.37 -13.12 11.03
C ALA A 38 1.04 -12.60 10.69
N PRO A 39 1.94 -12.46 11.70
CA PRO A 39 3.36 -12.32 11.47
C PRO A 39 3.91 -13.48 10.63
N GLY A 40 4.86 -13.16 9.75
CA GLY A 40 5.40 -14.12 8.78
C GLY A 40 5.96 -13.44 7.54
N THR A 41 6.20 -14.23 6.50
CA THR A 41 6.63 -13.73 5.19
C THR A 41 5.47 -13.83 4.21
N TRP A 42 5.21 -12.73 3.52
CA TRP A 42 4.11 -12.57 2.57
C TRP A 42 4.67 -12.14 1.22
N THR A 43 4.09 -12.63 0.13
CA THR A 43 4.49 -12.26 -1.23
C THR A 43 3.27 -12.18 -2.13
N PHE A 44 3.47 -11.71 -3.36
CA PHE A 44 2.44 -11.64 -4.39
C PHE A 44 1.95 -13.02 -4.81
N THR A 45 0.76 -13.09 -5.39
CA THR A 45 0.19 -14.36 -5.89
C THR A 45 0.44 -14.59 -7.39
N GLY A 46 0.64 -13.49 -8.14
CA GLY A 46 0.86 -13.48 -9.58
C GLY A 46 2.32 -13.61 -10.02
N SER A 47 2.76 -12.76 -10.95
CA SER A 47 4.10 -12.81 -11.56
C SER A 47 5.09 -11.79 -10.98
N GLY A 48 4.73 -11.12 -9.88
CA GLY A 48 5.49 -10.03 -9.28
C GLY A 48 4.82 -8.68 -9.52
N ILE A 49 5.59 -7.61 -9.34
CA ILE A 49 5.14 -6.24 -9.60
C ILE A 49 5.81 -5.70 -10.86
N GLN A 50 5.02 -5.12 -11.77
CA GLN A 50 5.59 -4.43 -12.93
C GLN A 50 6.14 -3.05 -12.54
N GLU A 51 7.02 -2.52 -13.37
CA GLU A 51 7.49 -1.13 -13.31
C GLU A 51 6.31 -0.13 -13.23
N MET A 52 6.38 0.85 -12.32
CA MET A 52 5.27 1.78 -11.98
C MET A 52 3.98 1.09 -11.49
N GLY A 53 4.01 -0.22 -11.26
CA GLY A 53 2.94 -1.02 -10.69
C GLY A 53 2.79 -0.81 -9.19
N ALA A 54 1.64 -1.23 -8.66
CA ALA A 54 1.35 -1.25 -7.23
C ALA A 54 0.58 -2.52 -6.89
N ASN A 55 1.02 -3.21 -5.84
CA ASN A 55 0.35 -4.38 -5.28
C ASN A 55 -0.16 -4.03 -3.88
N TYR A 56 -1.37 -4.45 -3.55
CA TYR A 56 -2.04 -4.09 -2.29
C TYR A 56 -2.30 -5.32 -1.44
N PHE A 57 -2.05 -5.21 -0.14
CA PHE A 57 -2.31 -6.24 0.86
C PHE A 57 -3.15 -5.63 1.96
N GLU A 58 -4.19 -6.32 2.38
CA GLU A 58 -4.92 -5.94 3.60
C GLU A 58 -4.08 -6.34 4.80
N VAL A 59 -4.13 -5.56 5.88
CA VAL A 59 -3.50 -5.88 7.15
C VAL A 59 -4.60 -6.08 8.19
N ASP A 60 -4.99 -7.33 8.38
CA ASP A 60 -5.95 -7.77 9.40
C ASP A 60 -5.20 -8.16 10.68
N LEU A 61 -4.52 -7.18 11.26
CA LEU A 61 -3.74 -7.30 12.49
C LEU A 61 -4.07 -6.13 13.41
N ASP A 62 -4.23 -6.38 14.71
CA ASP A 62 -4.42 -5.35 15.72
C ASP A 62 -3.15 -5.14 16.55
N GLY A 63 -2.60 -3.93 16.50
CA GLY A 63 -1.46 -3.51 17.32
C GLY A 63 -0.32 -2.91 16.51
N SER A 64 0.88 -2.97 17.09
CA SER A 64 2.11 -2.43 16.48
C SER A 64 2.85 -3.55 15.77
N TYR A 65 3.13 -3.37 14.47
CA TYR A 65 3.84 -4.34 13.64
C TYR A 65 4.97 -3.66 12.87
N SER A 66 6.07 -4.41 12.70
CA SER A 66 7.17 -4.02 11.82
C SER A 66 7.02 -4.72 10.48
N PHE A 67 7.07 -3.94 9.42
CA PHE A 67 7.02 -4.40 8.04
C PHE A 67 8.38 -4.12 7.39
N GLN A 68 8.95 -5.14 6.76
CA GLN A 68 10.20 -5.04 6.01
C GLN A 68 9.95 -5.55 4.60
N LEU A 69 10.38 -4.78 3.61
CA LEU A 69 10.36 -5.15 2.21
C LEU A 69 11.74 -5.69 1.85
N ASP A 70 11.76 -6.87 1.25
CA ASP A 70 12.95 -7.54 0.73
C ASP A 70 12.80 -7.64 -0.80
N GLY A 71 13.64 -6.94 -1.54
CA GLY A 71 13.57 -6.85 -3.00
C GLY A 71 14.52 -5.80 -3.56
N GLU A 72 14.25 -5.30 -4.75
CA GLU A 72 15.06 -4.22 -5.35
C GLU A 72 14.92 -2.88 -4.59
N ASP A 73 15.98 -2.07 -4.60
CA ASP A 73 16.00 -0.72 -4.00
C ASP A 73 14.95 0.25 -4.61
N SER A 74 14.50 -0.08 -5.81
CA SER A 74 13.46 0.65 -6.53
C SER A 74 12.08 0.47 -5.92
N LEU A 75 11.86 -0.64 -5.21
CA LEU A 75 10.59 -0.92 -4.54
C LEU A 75 10.43 -0.08 -3.28
N GLU A 76 9.19 0.10 -2.89
CA GLU A 76 8.85 0.86 -1.70
C GLU A 76 7.55 0.39 -1.08
N LEU A 77 7.54 0.32 0.25
CA LEU A 77 6.39 0.03 1.06
C LEU A 77 5.71 1.32 1.53
N TRP A 78 4.38 1.30 1.47
CA TRP A 78 3.50 2.32 2.01
C TRP A 78 2.45 1.67 2.90
N VAL A 79 2.06 2.34 3.97
CA VAL A 79 0.88 1.99 4.77
C VAL A 79 -0.24 2.95 4.44
N LEU A 80 -1.42 2.42 4.15
CA LEU A 80 -2.65 3.15 3.89
C LEU A 80 -3.61 2.85 5.04
N GLY A 81 -3.88 3.84 5.88
CA GLY A 81 -4.83 3.72 6.99
C GLY A 81 -6.12 4.45 6.67
N VAL A 82 -7.26 3.82 6.91
CA VAL A 82 -8.59 4.42 6.78
C VAL A 82 -9.19 4.63 8.16
N ALA A 83 -9.50 5.87 8.50
CA ALA A 83 -10.14 6.24 9.75
C ALA A 83 -10.87 7.58 9.57
N ASP A 84 -11.96 7.79 10.32
CA ASP A 84 -12.65 9.08 10.39
C ASP A 84 -13.05 9.68 9.01
N GLY A 85 -13.34 8.82 8.03
CA GLY A 85 -13.70 9.23 6.67
C GLY A 85 -12.52 9.74 5.83
N GLN A 86 -11.28 9.43 6.22
CA GLN A 86 -10.05 9.81 5.53
C GLN A 86 -9.16 8.60 5.27
N VAL A 87 -8.46 8.62 4.14
CA VAL A 87 -7.35 7.71 3.84
C VAL A 87 -6.04 8.47 4.02
N ASP A 88 -5.21 8.01 4.96
CA ASP A 88 -3.86 8.52 5.19
C ASP A 88 -2.81 7.53 4.68
N ALA A 89 -1.88 8.03 3.88
CA ALA A 89 -0.80 7.24 3.31
C ALA A 89 0.55 7.63 3.89
N TYR A 90 1.26 6.66 4.44
CA TYR A 90 2.58 6.83 5.05
C TYR A 90 3.61 6.05 4.27
N ARG A 91 4.64 6.75 3.78
CA ARG A 91 5.79 6.14 3.10
C ARG A 91 6.71 5.48 4.12
N LEU A 92 6.94 4.17 4.01
CA LEU A 92 7.87 3.42 4.86
C LEU A 92 9.22 3.16 4.19
N GLY A 93 9.36 3.37 2.87
CA GLY A 93 10.61 3.03 2.19
C GLY A 93 10.78 1.51 2.10
N GLN A 94 11.92 0.99 2.52
CA GLN A 94 12.15 -0.45 2.60
C GLN A 94 11.60 -1.10 3.89
N GLY A 95 11.09 -0.31 4.83
CA GLY A 95 10.49 -0.88 6.03
C GLY A 95 10.25 0.14 7.14
N GLY A 96 9.35 -0.22 8.06
CA GLY A 96 8.97 0.63 9.18
C GLY A 96 8.02 -0.07 10.14
N THR A 97 7.82 0.54 11.30
CA THR A 97 6.84 0.10 12.29
C THR A 97 5.60 0.97 12.18
N PHE A 98 4.42 0.35 12.20
CA PHE A 98 3.14 1.04 12.18
C PHE A 98 2.18 0.38 13.18
N ASN A 99 1.40 1.21 13.88
CA ASN A 99 0.33 0.77 14.75
C ASN A 99 -1.01 0.86 14.02
N THR A 100 -1.70 -0.28 13.87
CA THR A 100 -2.96 -0.40 13.14
C THR A 100 -4.19 -0.07 13.98
N SER A 101 -4.09 -0.07 15.32
CA SER A 101 -5.24 -0.05 16.25
C SER A 101 -6.13 1.19 16.19
N ASN A 102 -5.71 2.26 15.52
CA ASN A 102 -6.50 3.50 15.38
C ASN A 102 -7.20 3.62 14.03
N TYR A 103 -7.16 2.58 13.20
CA TYR A 103 -7.76 2.58 11.87
C TYR A 103 -8.84 1.51 11.76
N ASP A 104 -9.90 1.85 11.03
CA ASP A 104 -10.99 0.93 10.72
C ASP A 104 -10.56 -0.10 9.65
N TYR A 105 -9.61 0.30 8.80
CA TYR A 105 -9.03 -0.55 7.76
C TYR A 105 -7.58 -0.14 7.49
N VAL A 106 -6.71 -1.13 7.29
CA VAL A 106 -5.30 -0.90 6.94
C VAL A 106 -4.91 -1.74 5.74
N ALA A 107 -4.17 -1.13 4.82
CA ALA A 107 -3.52 -1.83 3.72
C ALA A 107 -2.03 -1.47 3.62
N LEU A 108 -1.24 -2.41 3.14
CA LEU A 108 0.09 -2.15 2.60
C LEU A 108 0.00 -2.00 1.08
N MET A 109 0.74 -1.02 0.55
CA MET A 109 0.99 -0.90 -0.88
C MET A 109 2.48 -1.07 -1.13
N VAL A 110 2.83 -2.07 -1.94
CA VAL A 110 4.17 -2.19 -2.52
C VAL A 110 4.16 -1.47 -3.86
N PHE A 111 5.04 -0.48 -4.04
CA PHE A 111 5.11 0.35 -5.22
C PHE A 111 6.49 0.23 -5.89
N ALA A 112 6.49 -0.10 -7.19
CA ALA A 112 7.71 -0.16 -7.99
C ALA A 112 8.01 1.22 -8.60
N ARG A 113 9.05 1.90 -8.09
CA ARG A 113 9.41 3.26 -8.53
C ARG A 113 10.25 3.30 -9.81
N THR A 114 10.63 2.16 -10.37
CA THR A 114 11.33 2.12 -11.65
C THR A 114 10.37 2.46 -12.79
N ALA A 115 10.77 3.43 -13.62
CA ALA A 115 10.09 3.70 -14.88
C ALA A 115 10.63 2.75 -15.97
N PRO A 116 9.76 2.22 -16.85
CA PRO A 116 10.20 1.33 -17.92
C PRO A 116 11.18 2.02 -18.86
N ALA A 117 12.34 1.39 -19.09
CA ALA A 117 13.30 1.84 -20.11
C ALA A 117 12.76 1.61 -21.54
N ASP A 118 11.93 0.59 -21.71
CA ASP A 118 11.21 0.27 -22.95
C ASP A 118 9.76 -0.09 -22.60
N THR A 119 8.81 0.72 -23.07
CA THR A 119 7.37 0.52 -22.80
C THR A 119 6.79 -0.75 -23.44
N SER A 120 7.56 -1.45 -24.27
CA SER A 120 7.17 -2.70 -24.91
C SER A 120 7.71 -3.96 -24.23
N ALA A 121 8.61 -3.82 -23.25
CA ALA A 121 9.18 -4.93 -22.49
C ALA A 121 8.71 -4.88 -21.03
N CYS A 122 7.66 -5.64 -20.70
CA CYS A 122 7.21 -5.79 -19.31
C CYS A 122 8.20 -6.64 -18.52
N THR A 123 8.90 -6.04 -17.57
CA THR A 123 9.67 -6.77 -16.55
C THR A 123 8.89 -6.80 -15.25
N TYR A 124 8.90 -7.96 -14.60
CA TYR A 124 8.33 -8.13 -13.27
C TYR A 124 9.45 -8.21 -12.25
N ILE A 125 9.20 -7.61 -11.09
CA ILE A 125 10.11 -7.58 -9.95
C ILE A 125 9.51 -8.45 -8.86
N ASP A 126 10.30 -9.40 -8.36
CA ASP A 126 9.93 -10.24 -7.22
C ASP A 126 10.26 -9.51 -5.91
N TYR A 127 9.47 -9.77 -4.86
CA TYR A 127 9.70 -9.24 -3.53
C TYR A 127 9.02 -10.09 -2.46
N ASP A 128 9.47 -9.93 -1.22
CA ASP A 128 8.85 -10.48 -0.02
C ASP A 128 8.59 -9.35 0.99
N ILE A 129 7.52 -9.48 1.75
CA ILE A 129 7.20 -8.63 2.91
C ILE A 129 7.34 -9.48 4.15
N THR A 130 8.30 -9.13 5.01
CA THR A 130 8.44 -9.73 6.33
C THR A 130 7.68 -8.90 7.35
N VAL A 131 6.71 -9.53 8.02
CA VAL A 131 5.87 -8.95 9.07
C VAL A 131 6.28 -9.56 10.41
N SER A 132 6.57 -8.71 11.38
CA SER A 132 6.96 -9.14 12.73
C SER A 132 6.32 -8.26 13.78
N ASP A 133 6.21 -8.79 15.01
CA ASP A 133 5.70 -8.00 16.14
C ASP A 133 6.54 -6.72 16.29
N GLY A 134 5.84 -5.59 16.31
CA GLY A 134 6.44 -4.29 16.56
C GLY A 134 6.69 -4.09 18.04
N ARG A 135 7.63 -3.20 18.36
CA ARG A 135 7.67 -2.65 19.73
C ARG A 135 6.38 -1.86 19.95
N THR A 136 5.76 -2.01 21.11
CA THR A 136 4.58 -1.22 21.48
C THR A 136 4.89 0.26 21.30
N GLY A 137 4.14 0.93 20.42
CA GLY A 137 4.38 2.29 20.00
C GLY A 137 3.12 2.91 19.39
N THR A 138 3.14 4.22 19.16
CA THR A 138 2.05 4.95 18.52
C THR A 138 2.54 5.59 17.23
N ASN A 139 1.64 5.89 16.29
CA ASN A 139 1.97 6.61 15.06
C ASN A 139 2.14 8.13 15.29
N ALA A 140 2.24 8.59 16.55
CA ALA A 140 2.14 10.01 16.92
C ALA A 140 3.20 10.94 16.28
N ASN A 141 4.31 10.38 15.80
CA ASN A 141 5.37 11.14 15.12
C ASN A 141 5.37 10.96 13.60
N MET A 142 4.41 10.21 13.04
CA MET A 142 4.28 10.01 11.61
C MET A 142 3.37 11.10 11.04
N THR A 143 3.80 11.72 9.95
CA THR A 143 2.97 12.65 9.17
C THR A 143 2.55 11.94 7.89
N PRO A 144 1.26 11.90 7.54
CA PRO A 144 0.82 11.37 6.25
C PRO A 144 1.56 12.07 5.12
N THR A 145 2.07 11.29 4.17
CA THR A 145 2.64 11.82 2.93
C THR A 145 1.54 12.31 2.00
N PHE A 146 0.42 11.58 1.96
CA PHE A 146 -0.81 11.98 1.28
C PHE A 146 -2.00 11.71 2.19
N SER A 147 -3.05 12.52 2.01
CA SER A 147 -4.34 12.34 2.66
C SER A 147 -5.44 12.59 1.62
N PHE A 148 -6.44 11.71 1.59
CA PHE A 148 -7.57 11.77 0.66
C PHE A 148 -8.89 11.51 1.37
N SER A 149 -9.99 11.96 0.78
CA SER A 149 -11.32 11.61 1.26
C SER A 149 -11.55 10.10 1.14
N ALA A 150 -12.12 9.47 2.18
CA ALA A 150 -12.60 8.08 2.12
C ALA A 150 -14.11 7.99 1.85
N ALA A 151 -14.75 9.07 1.38
CA ALA A 151 -16.21 9.11 1.17
C ALA A 151 -16.72 8.00 0.22
N GLU A 152 -15.91 7.63 -0.77
CA GLU A 152 -16.21 6.58 -1.75
C GLU A 152 -15.32 5.34 -1.55
N PHE A 153 -14.59 5.25 -0.43
CA PHE A 153 -13.75 4.12 -0.13
C PHE A 153 -14.60 2.86 0.11
N GLU A 154 -14.14 1.74 -0.44
CA GLU A 154 -14.68 0.41 -0.19
C GLU A 154 -13.51 -0.50 0.19
N PRO A 155 -13.63 -1.34 1.25
CA PRO A 155 -12.64 -2.35 1.57
C PRO A 155 -12.28 -3.21 0.37
N LEU A 156 -11.01 -3.59 0.25
CA LEU A 156 -10.59 -4.42 -0.88
C LEU A 156 -11.09 -5.84 -0.66
N GLU A 157 -11.42 -6.53 -1.75
CA GLU A 157 -11.88 -7.91 -1.70
C GLU A 157 -10.91 -8.79 -2.49
N LEU A 158 -10.61 -9.98 -1.95
CA LEU A 158 -9.91 -11.02 -2.70
C LEU A 158 -10.79 -11.41 -3.88
N GLN A 159 -10.32 -11.16 -5.09
CA GLN A 159 -11.04 -11.61 -6.27
C GLN A 159 -10.75 -13.11 -6.49
N GLY A 160 -11.82 -13.92 -6.39
CA GLY A 160 -11.79 -15.37 -6.54
C GLY A 160 -11.82 -15.88 -7.97
#